data_AF-A0A447T827-F1
#
_entry.id   AF-A0A447T827-F1
#
_cell.length_a   1.000
_cell.length_b   1.000
_cell.length_c   1.000
_cell.angle_alpha   90.00
_cell.angle_beta   90.00
_cell.angle_gamma   90.00
#
_symmetry.space_group_name_H-M   'P 1'
#
loop_
_entity.id
_entity.type
_entity.pdbx_description
1 polymer ?
#
loop_
_entity_poly.entity_id
_entity_poly.type
_entity_poly.pdbx_seq_one_letter_code
_entity_poly.pdbx_strand_id
1 'polypeptide(L)'
;MAANTDGHTLEDVVKRYRGDGLAGCILSKIDEAVAQGPSLDVIIRNRLKLYYVTNGQRVPEDLHSANAAFLVDRAMRAQQIASPFTLQADEMSIMQAAQAGWL
;
A
#
# COMPACT_ATOMS: atom_id res chain seq x y z
N MET A 1 -12.12 -2.94 1.66
CA MET A 1 -10.78 -3.47 1.32
C MET A 1 -9.89 -3.25 2.54
N ALA A 2 -8.97 -4.17 2.86
CA ALA A 2 -8.06 -4.01 4.00
C ALA A 2 -6.64 -3.67 3.50
N ALA A 3 -6.00 -2.70 4.14
CA ALA A 3 -4.73 -2.15 3.68
C ALA A 3 -3.54 -3.11 3.79
N ASN A 4 -3.62 -4.10 4.68
CA ASN A 4 -2.61 -5.14 4.91
C ASN A 4 -2.82 -6.40 4.05
N THR A 5 -3.78 -6.40 3.13
CA THR A 5 -3.99 -7.51 2.20
C THR A 5 -3.04 -7.40 1.01
N ASP A 6 -2.59 -8.55 0.50
CA ASP A 6 -1.79 -8.62 -0.71
C ASP A 6 -2.47 -7.95 -1.92
N GLY A 7 -1.68 -7.24 -2.73
CA GLY A 7 -2.18 -6.46 -3.86
C GLY A 7 -2.90 -7.30 -4.92
N HIS A 8 -2.42 -8.53 -5.20
CA HIS A 8 -3.07 -9.41 -6.17
C HIS A 8 -4.43 -9.88 -5.66
N THR A 9 -4.52 -10.19 -4.36
CA THR A 9 -5.80 -10.55 -3.73
C THR A 9 -6.81 -9.40 -3.81
N LEU A 10 -6.37 -8.17 -3.54
CA LEU A 10 -7.23 -6.99 -3.66
C LEU A 10 -7.68 -6.75 -5.10
N GLU A 11 -6.80 -6.93 -6.07
CA GLU A 11 -7.11 -6.79 -7.50
C GLU A 11 -8.18 -7.80 -7.93
N ASP A 12 -8.08 -9.06 -7.51
CA ASP A 12 -9.07 -10.09 -7.81
C ASP A 12 -10.44 -9.80 -7.19
N VAL A 13 -10.45 -9.30 -5.94
CA VAL A 13 -11.67 -8.81 -5.29
C VAL A 13 -12.29 -7.70 -6.14
N VAL A 14 -11.53 -6.68 -6.52
CA VAL A 14 -12.06 -5.56 -7.31
C VAL A 14 -12.62 -6.06 -8.64
N LYS A 15 -11.90 -6.92 -9.38
CA LYS A 15 -12.38 -7.51 -10.64
C LYS A 15 -13.70 -8.25 -10.47
N ARG A 16 -13.86 -9.01 -9.36
CA ARG A 16 -15.07 -9.79 -9.12
C ARG A 16 -16.30 -8.92 -8.83
N TYR A 17 -16.11 -7.79 -8.15
CA TYR A 17 -17.19 -6.88 -7.75
C TYR A 17 -17.42 -5.73 -8.73
N ARG A 18 -16.51 -5.48 -9.69
CA ARG A 18 -16.57 -4.33 -10.62
C ARG A 18 -17.84 -4.26 -11.46
N GLY A 19 -18.56 -5.38 -11.65
CA GLY A 19 -19.79 -5.47 -12.42
C GLY A 19 -20.93 -4.63 -11.85
N ASP A 20 -21.89 -5.27 -11.17
CA ASP A 20 -23.21 -4.73 -10.81
C ASP A 20 -23.22 -3.60 -9.75
N GLY A 21 -22.45 -2.53 -9.95
CA GLY A 21 -22.61 -1.29 -9.18
C GLY A 21 -21.62 -1.08 -8.04
N LEU A 22 -20.33 -1.43 -8.23
CA LEU A 22 -19.28 -1.05 -7.28
C LEU A 22 -19.13 0.48 -7.22
N ALA A 23 -19.70 1.10 -6.19
CA ALA A 23 -19.70 2.55 -6.01
C ALA A 23 -18.35 3.13 -5.54
N GLY A 24 -17.44 2.28 -5.07
CA GLY A 24 -16.15 2.66 -4.51
C GLY A 24 -15.74 1.73 -3.37
N CYS A 25 -14.88 2.22 -2.46
CA CYS A 25 -14.36 1.42 -1.37
C CYS A 25 -14.15 2.21 -0.08
N ILE A 26 -14.00 1.46 1.01
CA ILE A 26 -13.44 1.88 2.29
C ILE A 26 -12.14 1.10 2.46
N LEU A 27 -11.06 1.78 2.85
CA LEU A 27 -9.76 1.18 3.12
C LEU A 27 -9.53 1.06 4.63
N SER A 28 -9.72 -0.13 5.19
CA SER A 28 -9.57 -0.38 6.62
C SER A 28 -8.16 -0.80 7.00
N LYS A 29 -7.88 -0.82 8.31
CA LYS A 29 -6.65 -1.38 8.91
C LYS A 29 -5.37 -0.68 8.40
N ILE A 30 -5.43 0.63 8.20
CA ILE A 30 -4.28 1.39 7.68
C ILE A 30 -3.14 1.49 8.69
N ASP A 31 -3.44 1.29 9.97
CA ASP A 31 -2.52 1.20 11.10
C ASP A 31 -1.80 -0.16 11.16
N GLU A 32 -2.48 -1.25 10.77
CA GLU A 32 -1.91 -2.62 10.73
C GLU A 32 -1.06 -2.90 9.47
N ALA A 33 -1.11 -2.03 8.46
CA ALA A 33 -0.42 -2.24 7.20
C ALA A 33 1.03 -1.76 7.24
N VAL A 34 1.98 -2.68 7.04
CA VAL A 34 3.41 -2.38 6.91
C VAL A 34 3.68 -1.49 5.69
N ALA A 35 3.02 -1.79 4.56
CA ALA A 35 3.09 -0.99 3.35
C ALA A 35 1.69 -0.81 2.75
N GLN A 36 1.30 0.44 2.50
CA GLN A 36 0.00 0.76 1.90
C GLN A 36 0.06 0.90 0.37
N GLY A 37 1.27 0.92 -0.19
CA GLY A 37 1.49 1.06 -1.64
C GLY A 37 0.65 0.09 -2.48
N PRO A 38 0.65 -1.23 -2.21
CA PRO A 38 -0.14 -2.19 -2.98
C PRO A 38 -1.64 -1.94 -2.94
N SER A 39 -2.22 -1.62 -1.78
CA SER A 39 -3.66 -1.37 -1.66
C SER A 39 -4.06 -0.04 -2.31
N LEU A 40 -3.23 1.00 -2.20
CA LEU A 40 -3.43 2.28 -2.90
C LEU A 40 -3.27 2.14 -4.41
N ASP A 41 -2.31 1.34 -4.89
CA ASP A 41 -2.12 1.03 -6.31
C ASP A 41 -3.39 0.41 -6.91
N VAL A 42 -3.98 -0.60 -6.25
CA VAL A 42 -5.24 -1.21 -6.70
C VAL A 42 -6.37 -0.18 -6.77
N ILE A 43 -6.50 0.68 -5.76
CA ILE A 43 -7.53 1.75 -5.71
C ILE A 43 -7.35 2.71 -6.89
N ILE A 44 -6.12 3.18 -7.12
CA ILE A 44 -5.78 4.13 -8.17
C ILE A 44 -5.99 3.51 -9.55
N ARG A 45 -5.44 2.31 -9.81
CA ARG A 45 -5.55 1.62 -11.10
C ARG A 45 -6.99 1.33 -11.51
N ASN A 46 -7.82 0.94 -10.55
CA ASN A 46 -9.24 0.65 -10.81
C ASN A 46 -10.13 1.90 -10.74
N ARG A 47 -9.56 3.09 -10.47
CA ARG A 47 -10.28 4.37 -10.29
C ARG A 47 -11.42 4.26 -9.27
N LEU A 48 -11.20 3.53 -8.19
CA LEU A 48 -12.20 3.37 -7.15
C LEU A 48 -12.32 4.66 -6.34
N LYS A 49 -13.55 5.14 -6.15
CA LYS A 49 -13.81 6.24 -5.20
C LYS A 49 -13.55 5.73 -3.78
N LEU A 50 -12.57 6.32 -3.10
CA LEU A 50 -12.29 6.03 -1.70
C LEU A 50 -13.12 6.95 -0.80
N TYR A 51 -14.06 6.39 -0.04
CA TYR A 51 -14.96 7.18 0.81
C TYR A 51 -14.37 7.42 2.19
N TYR A 52 -13.89 6.35 2.83
CA TYR A 52 -13.40 6.37 4.19
C TYR A 52 -12.17 5.49 4.36
N VAL A 53 -11.46 5.74 5.45
CA VAL A 53 -10.36 4.90 5.94
C VAL A 53 -10.57 4.58 7.41
N THR A 54 -10.06 3.43 7.86
CA THR A 54 -10.05 3.07 9.29
C THR A 54 -8.67 2.72 9.78
N ASN A 55 -8.32 3.20 10.98
CA ASN A 55 -7.01 3.06 11.62
C ASN A 55 -7.09 2.49 13.04
N GLY A 56 -8.18 1.79 13.36
CA GLY A 56 -8.42 1.21 14.68
C GLY A 56 -9.78 0.53 14.79
N GLN A 57 -10.21 0.26 16.03
CA GLN A 57 -11.39 -0.54 16.38
C GLN A 57 -12.54 0.28 17.01
N ARG A 58 -12.30 1.55 17.36
CA ARG A 58 -13.26 2.40 18.07
C ARG A 58 -14.25 3.03 17.11
N VAL A 59 -15.51 3.13 17.55
CA VAL A 59 -16.61 3.71 16.79
C VAL A 59 -17.24 4.84 17.61
N PRO A 60 -17.30 6.08 17.06
CA PRO A 60 -16.99 6.47 15.67
C PRO A 60 -15.54 6.95 15.44
N GLU A 61 -14.67 6.90 16.45
CA GLU A 61 -13.42 7.67 16.47
C GLU A 61 -12.39 7.27 15.41
N ASP A 62 -12.32 5.98 15.05
CA ASP A 62 -11.30 5.44 14.15
C ASP A 62 -11.78 5.34 12.69
N LEU A 63 -12.92 5.98 12.36
CA LEU A 63 -13.45 6.11 10.99
C LEU A 63 -13.22 7.53 10.48
N HIS A 64 -12.44 7.66 9.40
CA HIS A 64 -12.08 8.97 8.86
C HIS A 64 -12.45 9.09 7.39
N SER A 65 -12.84 10.29 6.96
CA SER A 65 -12.95 10.59 5.53
C SER A 65 -11.59 10.42 4.84
N ALA A 66 -11.62 9.95 3.60
CA ALA A 66 -10.41 9.74 2.82
C ALA A 66 -9.65 11.05 2.59
N ASN A 67 -8.36 11.09 2.94
CA ASN A 67 -7.47 12.21 2.69
C ASN A 67 -6.28 11.73 1.83
N ALA A 68 -6.25 12.15 0.57
CA ALA A 68 -5.23 11.70 -0.38
C ALA A 68 -3.81 12.10 0.03
N ALA A 69 -3.61 13.32 0.51
CA ALA A 69 -2.28 13.80 0.92
C ALA A 69 -1.73 12.98 2.10
N PHE A 70 -2.58 12.67 3.08
CA PHE A 70 -2.23 11.82 4.21
C PHE A 70 -1.84 10.40 3.78
N LEU A 71 -2.63 9.79 2.88
CA LEU A 71 -2.37 8.43 2.41
C LEU A 71 -1.09 8.33 1.57
N VAL A 72 -0.83 9.34 0.72
CA VAL A 72 0.41 9.42 -0.07
C VAL A 72 1.63 9.60 0.83
N ASP A 73 1.59 10.54 1.78
CA ASP A 73 2.68 10.75 2.75
C ASP A 73 2.99 9.46 3.51
N ARG A 74 1.96 8.77 4.02
CA ARG A 74 2.11 7.51 4.74
C ARG A 74 2.67 6.38 3.87
N ALA A 75 2.24 6.27 2.62
CA ALA A 75 2.76 5.26 1.69
C ALA A 75 4.24 5.47 1.37
N MET A 76 4.68 6.72 1.23
CA MET A 76 6.08 7.07 0.94
C MET A 76 7.00 6.89 2.15
N ARG A 77 6.51 7.12 3.38
CA ARG A 77 7.27 6.87 4.61
C ARG A 77 7.61 5.39 4.82
N ALA A 78 6.78 4.47 4.35
CA ALA A 78 7.03 3.03 4.49
C ALA A 78 8.34 2.58 3.83
N GLN A 79 8.78 3.25 2.76
CA GLN A 79 10.05 2.97 2.09
C GLN A 79 11.29 3.39 2.91
N GLN A 80 11.11 4.21 3.95
CA GLN A 80 12.20 4.76 4.76
C GLN A 80 12.45 3.96 6.05
N ILE A 81 11.62 2.97 6.37
CA ILE A 81 11.84 2.08 7.50
C ILE A 81 12.89 1.06 7.07
N ALA A 82 14.03 1.02 7.78
CA ALA A 82 15.16 0.13 7.52
C ALA A 82 14.68 -1.29 7.23
N SER A 83 14.70 -1.66 5.96
CA SER A 83 14.30 -2.99 5.51
C SER A 83 15.47 -3.93 5.80
N PRO A 84 15.22 -5.18 6.22
CA PRO A 84 16.28 -6.20 6.24
C PRO A 84 16.87 -6.45 4.84
N PHE A 85 16.22 -5.95 3.78
CA PHE A 85 16.70 -5.97 2.40
C PHE A 85 17.32 -4.63 1.94
N THR A 86 17.50 -3.67 2.85
CA THR A 86 18.25 -2.44 2.52
C THR A 86 19.71 -2.82 2.37
N LEU A 87 20.28 -2.50 1.19
CA LEU A 87 21.70 -2.70 0.90
C LEU A 87 22.55 -2.05 1.99
N GLN A 88 23.34 -2.88 2.67
CA GLN A 88 24.30 -2.40 3.64
C GLN A 88 25.52 -1.82 2.90
N ALA A 89 26.22 -0.88 3.55
CA ALA A 89 27.31 -0.15 2.92
C ALA A 89 28.47 -1.08 2.46
N ASP A 90 28.65 -2.20 3.15
CA ASP A 90 29.62 -3.27 2.85
C ASP A 90 29.15 -4.22 1.73
N GLU A 91 27.84 -4.31 1.48
CA GLU A 91 27.27 -5.06 0.35
C GLU A 91 27.34 -4.28 -0.98
N MET A 92 27.47 -2.95 -0.90
CA MET A 92 27.59 -2.07 -2.08
C MET A 92 28.82 -2.45 -2.94
N SER A 93 29.94 -2.82 -2.31
CA SER A 93 31.17 -3.21 -3.01
C SER A 93 31.00 -4.53 -3.78
N ILE A 94 30.23 -5.47 -3.24
CA ILE A 94 29.93 -6.76 -3.89
C ILE A 94 29.05 -6.54 -5.11
N MET A 95 28.05 -5.65 -5.00
CA MET A 95 27.15 -5.32 -6.11
C MET A 95 27.89 -4.62 -7.27
N GLN A 96 28.80 -3.69 -6.94
CA GLN A 96 29.64 -2.99 -7.94
C GLN A 96 30.60 -3.94 -8.65
N ALA A 97 31.22 -4.87 -7.91
CA ALA A 97 32.07 -5.90 -8.49
C ALA A 97 31.28 -6.86 -9.41
N ALA A 98 30.07 -7.25 -8.99
CA ALA A 98 29.18 -8.08 -9.80
C ALA A 98 28.74 -7.37 -11.09
N GLN A 99 28.56 -6.05 -11.10
CA GLN A 99 28.26 -5.27 -12.32
C GLN A 99 29.46 -5.12 -13.25
N ALA A 100 30.67 -5.00 -12.71
CA ALA A 100 31.90 -4.83 -13.49
C ALA A 100 32.33 -6.11 -14.23
N GLY A 101 31.91 -7.29 -13.79
CA GLY A 101 32.23 -8.57 -14.42
C GLY A 101 31.42 -8.92 -15.68
N TRP A 102 30.47 -8.07 -16.10
CA TRP A 102 29.64 -8.27 -17.31
C TRP A 102 30.02 -7.33 -18.47
N LEU A 103 31.17 -6.63 -18.36
CA LEU A 103 31.84 -5.90 -19.44
C LEU A 103 33.21 -6.53 -19.69
#